data_AF-A0A352FHG9-F1
#
_entry.id   AF-A0A352FHG9-F1
#
_cell.length_a   1.000
_cell.length_b   1.000
_cell.length_c   1.000
_cell.angle_alpha   90.00
_cell.angle_beta   90.00
_cell.angle_gamma   90.00
#
_symmetry.space_group_name_H-M   'P 1'
#
loop_
_entity.id
_entity.type
_entity.pdbx_description
1 polymer ?
#
loop_
_entity_poly.entity_id
_entity_poly.type
_entity_poly.pdbx_seq_one_letter_code
_entity_poly.pdbx_strand_id
1 'polypeptide(L)'
;MSLVPSMKQTILIAFAICLGLLYSSCMWPRATSFFSNFSMRQFVEQSKSSAGLICDVTGGGGGDRSGIGSRSGGLGPGGTHFNSNKSDSVTCRLEPNNSLDETKLFSALKLAVERALHDNGAQITDSGSKGSANFYFAYDLKDVRGRVQVSGTRIGPDYYDVHANLEETGN
;
A
#
# COMPACT_ATOMS: atom_id res chain seq x y z
N MET A 1 -62.11 -14.97 14.73
CA MET A 1 -60.88 -14.64 15.49
C MET A 1 -59.71 -15.23 14.69
N SER A 2 -59.22 -14.48 13.69
CA SER A 2 -58.29 -15.00 12.68
C SER A 2 -57.20 -13.96 12.41
N LEU A 3 -56.30 -13.79 13.39
CA LEU A 3 -55.25 -12.76 13.42
C LEU A 3 -53.83 -13.37 13.32
N VAL A 4 -53.72 -14.61 12.85
CA VAL A 4 -52.46 -15.38 12.88
C VAL A 4 -51.63 -15.37 11.57
N PRO A 5 -52.16 -15.08 10.35
CA PRO A 5 -51.32 -15.20 9.14
C PRO A 5 -50.37 -14.01 8.94
N SER A 6 -50.69 -12.83 9.50
CA SER A 6 -49.94 -11.59 9.23
C SER A 6 -48.54 -11.58 9.85
N MET A 7 -48.37 -12.07 11.09
CA MET A 7 -47.08 -12.06 11.80
C MET A 7 -45.99 -12.92 11.15
N LYS A 8 -46.35 -14.06 10.55
CA LYS A 8 -45.37 -14.96 9.90
C LYS A 8 -44.76 -14.31 8.66
N GLN A 9 -45.54 -13.50 7.95
CA GLN A 9 -45.12 -12.85 6.72
C GLN A 9 -44.19 -11.66 6.98
N THR A 10 -44.43 -10.91 8.06
CA THR A 10 -43.56 -9.80 8.48
C THR A 10 -42.18 -10.29 8.93
N ILE A 11 -42.11 -11.42 9.63
CA ILE A 11 -40.85 -12.02 10.10
C ILE A 11 -40.01 -12.52 8.91
N LEU A 12 -40.64 -13.15 7.92
CA LEU A 12 -39.96 -13.63 6.71
C LEU A 12 -39.37 -12.49 5.87
N ILE A 13 -40.10 -11.38 5.75
CA ILE A 13 -39.63 -10.18 5.04
C ILE A 13 -38.46 -9.54 5.79
N ALA A 14 -38.55 -9.41 7.11
CA ALA A 14 -37.45 -8.88 7.92
C ALA A 14 -36.18 -9.76 7.83
N PHE A 15 -36.34 -11.08 7.79
CA PHE A 15 -35.23 -12.01 7.64
C PHE A 15 -34.57 -11.90 6.26
N ALA A 16 -35.36 -11.75 5.19
CA ALA A 16 -34.86 -11.56 3.83
C ALA A 16 -34.12 -10.21 3.66
N ILE A 17 -34.61 -9.14 4.31
CA ILE A 17 -33.94 -7.83 4.31
C ILE A 17 -32.62 -7.90 5.10
N CYS A 18 -32.60 -8.55 6.26
CA CYS A 18 -31.37 -8.76 7.03
C CYS A 18 -30.34 -9.59 6.26
N LEU A 19 -30.74 -10.66 5.57
CA LEU A 19 -29.84 -11.43 4.71
C LEU A 19 -29.32 -10.58 3.53
N GLY A 20 -30.18 -9.80 2.86
CA GLY A 20 -29.75 -8.90 1.79
C GLY A 20 -28.74 -7.83 2.23
N LEU A 21 -28.91 -7.30 3.45
CA LEU A 21 -27.99 -6.33 4.05
C LEU A 21 -26.66 -6.96 4.48
N LEU A 22 -26.65 -8.23 4.88
CA LEU A 22 -25.42 -8.97 5.22
C LEU A 22 -24.60 -9.35 3.97
N TYR A 23 -25.24 -9.55 2.81
CA TYR A 23 -24.54 -9.82 1.55
C TYR A 23 -23.89 -8.58 0.92
N SER A 24 -24.36 -7.38 1.24
CA SER A 24 -23.84 -6.14 0.67
C SER A 24 -22.59 -5.60 1.38
N SER A 25 -22.17 -6.23 2.48
CA SER A 25 -21.00 -5.79 3.28
C SER A 25 -19.66 -6.40 2.83
N CYS A 26 -19.66 -7.31 1.85
CA CYS A 26 -18.43 -7.99 1.39
C CYS A 26 -17.83 -7.39 0.11
N MET A 27 -18.08 -6.10 -0.18
CA MET A 27 -17.26 -5.38 -1.16
C MET A 27 -15.94 -4.97 -0.50
N TRP A 28 -15.10 -5.96 -0.20
CA TRP A 28 -13.74 -5.74 0.23
C TRP A 28 -12.98 -5.00 -0.89
N PRO A 29 -12.09 -4.05 -0.57
CA PRO A 29 -11.21 -3.48 -1.58
C PRO A 29 -10.42 -4.61 -2.25
N ARG A 30 -10.46 -4.69 -3.58
CA ARG A 30 -9.65 -5.63 -4.39
C ARG A 30 -8.15 -5.28 -4.38
N ALA A 31 -7.66 -4.62 -3.34
CA ALA A 31 -6.24 -4.39 -3.17
C ALA A 31 -5.53 -5.73 -2.94
N THR A 32 -4.33 -5.89 -3.49
CA THR A 32 -3.58 -7.13 -3.31
C THR A 32 -3.02 -7.25 -1.88
N SER A 33 -2.57 -8.45 -1.50
CA SER A 33 -1.86 -8.66 -0.23
C SER A 33 -0.58 -7.83 -0.13
N PHE A 34 0.06 -7.55 -1.27
CA PHE A 34 1.21 -6.65 -1.30
C PHE A 34 0.78 -5.23 -0.94
N PHE A 35 -0.30 -4.71 -1.53
CA PHE A 35 -0.81 -3.37 -1.24
C PHE A 35 -1.23 -3.17 0.21
N SER A 36 -1.91 -4.16 0.80
CA SER A 36 -2.30 -4.09 2.20
C SER A 36 -1.10 -4.09 3.15
N ASN A 37 -0.07 -4.89 2.85
CA ASN A 37 1.10 -5.08 3.72
C ASN A 37 2.27 -4.14 3.43
N PHE A 38 2.21 -3.35 2.35
CA PHE A 38 3.28 -2.42 1.98
C PHE A 38 3.52 -1.38 3.08
N SER A 39 4.76 -1.32 3.59
CA SER A 39 5.20 -0.30 4.55
C SER A 39 6.64 0.12 4.27
N MET A 40 6.83 1.40 3.92
CA MET A 40 8.16 1.95 3.66
C MET A 40 9.02 1.98 4.93
N ARG A 41 8.39 2.23 6.08
CA ARG A 41 9.05 2.17 7.40
C ARG A 41 9.72 0.81 7.61
N GLN A 42 9.05 -0.30 7.33
CA GLN A 42 9.62 -1.64 7.52
C GLN A 42 10.83 -1.89 6.61
N PHE A 43 10.75 -1.49 5.34
CA PHE A 43 11.87 -1.64 4.40
C PHE A 43 13.09 -0.78 4.77
N VAL A 44 12.86 0.46 5.24
CA VAL A 44 13.94 1.35 5.70
C VAL A 44 14.54 0.85 7.01
N GLU A 45 13.73 0.40 7.97
CA GLU A 45 14.20 -0.24 9.21
C GLU A 45 15.15 -1.42 8.93
N GLN A 46 14.84 -2.24 7.92
CA GLN A 46 15.68 -3.37 7.53
C GLN A 46 16.98 -2.94 6.83
N SER A 47 17.01 -1.75 6.22
CA SER A 47 18.11 -1.27 5.38
C SER A 47 19.01 -0.21 6.07
N LYS A 48 18.53 0.42 7.15
CA LYS A 48 19.16 1.59 7.81
C LYS A 48 20.54 1.33 8.38
N SER A 49 20.80 0.12 8.89
CA SER A 49 22.04 -0.27 9.57
C SER A 49 23.29 -0.11 8.70
N SER A 50 23.09 -0.01 7.38
CA SER A 50 24.17 -0.02 6.40
C SER A 50 24.45 1.34 5.75
N ALA A 51 23.63 2.37 6.04
CA ALA A 51 23.57 3.62 5.27
C ALA A 51 23.78 4.91 6.10
N GLY A 52 24.08 4.82 7.39
CA GLY A 52 24.32 6.00 8.24
C GLY A 52 23.05 6.77 8.61
N LEU A 53 21.94 6.06 8.84
CA LEU A 53 20.65 6.63 9.21
C LEU A 53 20.19 6.15 10.58
N ILE A 54 19.73 7.08 11.40
CA ILE A 54 19.01 6.83 12.66
C ILE A 54 17.53 7.06 12.40
N CYS A 55 16.79 5.97 12.24
CA CYS A 55 15.34 5.97 12.17
C CYS A 55 14.83 5.52 13.54
N ASP A 56 14.51 6.48 14.42
CA ASP A 56 13.93 6.20 15.74
C ASP A 56 12.41 6.08 15.65
N VAL A 57 11.86 5.13 16.40
CA VAL A 57 10.41 4.85 16.49
C VAL A 57 9.65 5.99 17.20
N THR A 58 10.34 6.88 17.91
CA THR A 58 9.73 7.69 18.99
C THR A 58 9.73 9.20 18.77
N GLY A 59 10.22 9.74 17.64
CA GLY A 59 10.38 11.19 17.55
C GLY A 59 10.54 11.74 16.15
N GLY A 60 9.45 11.79 15.39
CA GLY A 60 9.42 12.51 14.12
C GLY A 60 8.00 12.51 13.60
N GLY A 61 7.33 13.66 13.67
CA GLY A 61 5.99 13.86 13.14
C GLY A 61 5.94 13.72 11.63
N GLY A 62 6.00 12.48 11.14
CA GLY A 62 5.50 12.11 9.82
C GLY A 62 4.03 11.86 9.99
N GLY A 63 3.19 12.85 9.68
CA GLY A 63 1.76 12.64 9.63
C GLY A 63 1.49 11.47 8.69
N ASP A 64 0.65 10.53 9.13
CA ASP A 64 0.04 9.51 8.29
C ASP A 64 -0.71 10.20 7.14
N ARG A 65 0.01 10.61 6.10
CA ARG A 65 -0.56 10.84 4.77
C ARG A 65 -0.71 9.48 4.09
N SER A 66 -1.23 8.49 4.82
CA SER A 66 -1.92 7.35 4.22
C SER A 66 -3.22 7.88 3.62
N GLY A 67 -3.08 8.62 2.52
CA GLY A 67 -4.17 8.87 1.60
C GLY A 67 -4.46 7.56 0.89
N ILE A 68 -5.18 6.66 1.55
CA ILE A 68 -5.77 5.49 0.89
C ILE A 68 -6.91 6.04 0.03
N GLY A 69 -6.58 6.47 -1.18
CA GLY A 69 -7.55 6.94 -2.16
C GLY A 69 -8.11 5.76 -2.94
N SER A 70 -8.99 4.98 -2.30
CA SER A 70 -9.80 4.00 -3.04
C SER A 70 -10.91 4.75 -3.77
N ARG A 71 -10.73 5.03 -5.07
CA ARG A 71 -11.85 5.49 -5.89
C ARG A 71 -12.74 4.28 -6.20
N SER A 72 -13.92 4.27 -5.60
CA SER A 72 -14.98 3.29 -5.82
C SER A 72 -15.31 3.17 -7.32
N GLY A 73 -15.03 2.00 -7.90
CA GLY A 73 -15.40 1.65 -9.27
C GLY A 73 -16.91 1.56 -9.45
N GLY A 74 -17.44 2.18 -10.51
CA GLY A 74 -18.84 2.05 -10.89
C GLY A 74 -19.14 0.68 -11.50
N LEU A 75 -20.31 0.11 -11.19
CA LEU A 75 -20.85 -1.06 -11.89
C LEU A 75 -21.28 -0.65 -13.30
N GLY A 76 -20.36 -0.76 -14.26
CA GLY A 76 -20.66 -0.66 -15.69
C GLY A 76 -20.86 -2.04 -16.32
N PRO A 77 -21.44 -2.13 -17.53
CA PRO A 77 -21.65 -3.38 -18.27
C PRO A 77 -20.36 -4.16 -18.64
N GLY A 78 -19.18 -3.67 -18.24
CA GLY A 78 -17.86 -4.23 -18.56
C GLY A 78 -17.06 -4.76 -17.36
N GLY A 79 -17.67 -4.90 -16.17
CA GLY A 79 -16.99 -5.34 -14.95
C GLY A 79 -16.70 -4.20 -13.96
N THR A 80 -16.16 -4.54 -12.79
CA THR A 80 -15.82 -3.59 -11.72
C THR A 80 -14.34 -3.23 -11.81
N HIS A 81 -14.04 -2.19 -12.60
CA HIS A 81 -12.70 -1.62 -12.65
C HIS A 81 -12.38 -0.87 -11.35
N PHE A 82 -11.20 -1.09 -10.77
CA PHE A 82 -10.75 -0.36 -9.58
C PHE A 82 -9.37 0.26 -9.79
N ASN A 83 -9.14 1.36 -9.07
CA ASN A 83 -7.84 2.00 -8.95
C ASN A 83 -7.62 2.36 -7.47
N SER A 84 -6.57 1.81 -6.90
CA SER A 84 -6.16 1.99 -5.51
C SER A 84 -4.78 2.62 -5.49
N ASN A 85 -4.63 3.72 -4.73
CA ASN A 85 -3.34 4.33 -4.49
C ASN A 85 -3.03 4.39 -2.99
N LYS A 86 -1.75 4.29 -2.67
CA LYS A 86 -1.20 4.40 -1.32
C LYS A 86 0.14 5.10 -1.40
N SER A 87 0.32 6.11 -0.59
CA SER A 87 1.61 6.76 -0.38
C SER A 87 2.06 6.51 1.06
N ASP A 88 3.35 6.26 1.24
CA ASP A 88 3.97 6.05 2.55
C ASP A 88 5.34 6.74 2.56
N SER A 89 5.71 7.35 3.69
CA SER A 89 6.99 8.03 3.82
C SER A 89 7.59 7.87 5.20
N VAL A 90 8.92 7.89 5.26
CA VAL A 90 9.67 7.79 6.50
C VAL A 90 10.82 8.76 6.46
N THR A 91 10.84 9.63 7.47
CA THR A 91 11.94 10.56 7.70
C THR A 91 12.87 9.97 8.75
N CYS A 92 14.16 9.91 8.43
CA CYS A 92 15.23 9.47 9.31
C CYS A 92 16.23 10.60 9.55
N ARG A 93 16.88 10.58 10.70
CA ARG A 93 17.97 11.49 11.00
C ARG A 93 19.28 10.93 10.45
N LEU A 94 20.11 11.79 9.89
CA LEU A 94 21.46 11.46 9.45
C LEU A 94 22.36 11.28 10.68
N GLU A 95 23.19 10.24 10.69
CA GLU A 95 24.19 10.07 11.73
C GLU A 95 25.19 11.24 11.72
N PRO A 96 25.43 11.89 12.87
CA PRO A 96 26.45 12.94 12.95
C PRO A 96 27.82 12.32 12.65
N ASN A 97 28.51 12.88 11.66
CA ASN A 97 29.82 12.45 11.14
C ASN A 97 29.82 11.28 10.14
N ASN A 98 28.66 10.77 9.72
CA ASN A 98 28.61 9.76 8.66
C ASN A 98 28.03 10.37 7.37
N SER A 99 28.62 10.04 6.22
CA SER A 99 28.05 10.42 4.93
C SER A 99 26.97 9.42 4.54
N LEU A 100 25.77 9.91 4.20
CA LEU A 100 24.72 9.07 3.63
C LEU A 100 25.22 8.44 2.31
N ASP A 101 25.28 7.12 2.28
CA ASP A 101 25.46 6.38 1.03
C ASP A 101 24.08 6.03 0.46
N GLU A 102 23.54 6.96 -0.35
CA GLU A 102 22.25 6.78 -1.01
C GLU A 102 22.23 5.54 -1.89
N THR A 103 23.34 5.25 -2.58
CA THR A 103 23.44 4.11 -3.50
C THR A 103 23.26 2.81 -2.74
N LYS A 104 23.93 2.68 -1.59
CA LYS A 104 23.82 1.49 -0.74
C LYS A 104 22.44 1.35 -0.10
N LEU A 105 21.86 2.46 0.39
CA LEU A 105 20.50 2.48 0.92
C LEU A 105 19.49 2.01 -0.13
N PHE A 106 19.49 2.63 -1.30
CA PHE A 106 18.50 2.35 -2.35
C PHE A 106 18.72 1.00 -3.03
N SER A 107 19.96 0.50 -3.09
CA SER A 107 20.23 -0.87 -3.53
C SER A 107 19.64 -1.90 -2.55
N ALA A 108 19.79 -1.68 -1.24
CA ALA A 108 19.19 -2.52 -0.22
C ALA A 108 17.65 -2.44 -0.24
N LEU A 109 17.08 -1.23 -0.37
CA LEU A 109 15.64 -1.03 -0.50
C LEU A 109 15.07 -1.68 -1.75
N LYS A 110 15.74 -1.54 -2.90
CA LYS A 110 15.34 -2.17 -4.16
C LYS A 110 15.23 -3.68 -3.97
N LEU A 111 16.25 -4.29 -3.39
CA LEU A 111 16.29 -5.73 -3.13
C LEU A 111 15.21 -6.18 -2.14
N ALA A 112 14.94 -5.39 -1.09
CA ALA A 112 13.91 -5.70 -0.10
C ALA A 112 12.50 -5.64 -0.71
N VAL A 113 12.21 -4.61 -1.52
CA VAL A 113 10.93 -4.48 -2.23
C VAL A 113 10.76 -5.57 -3.28
N GLU A 114 11.81 -5.89 -4.03
CA GLU A 114 11.81 -6.98 -5.01
C GLU A 114 11.50 -8.33 -4.37
N ARG A 115 12.15 -8.66 -3.23
CA ARG A 115 11.82 -9.87 -2.47
C ARG A 115 10.37 -9.86 -2.00
N ALA A 116 9.89 -8.76 -1.43
CA ALA A 116 8.51 -8.68 -0.95
C ALA A 116 7.49 -8.86 -2.09
N LEU A 117 7.77 -8.37 -3.30
CA LEU A 117 6.95 -8.63 -4.48
C LEU A 117 6.95 -10.13 -4.82
N HIS A 118 8.12 -10.75 -4.89
CA HIS A 118 8.23 -12.19 -5.18
C HIS A 118 7.59 -13.07 -4.12
N ASP A 119 7.74 -12.75 -2.83
CA ASP A 119 7.14 -13.47 -1.70
C ASP A 119 5.61 -13.39 -1.73
N ASN A 120 5.05 -12.33 -2.32
CA ASN A 120 3.61 -12.18 -2.57
C ASN A 120 3.14 -12.83 -3.89
N GLY A 121 4.05 -13.45 -4.64
CA GLY A 121 3.76 -14.07 -5.93
C GLY A 121 3.56 -13.09 -7.09
N ALA A 122 4.02 -11.84 -6.93
CA ALA A 122 3.97 -10.86 -8.00
C ALA A 122 5.07 -11.14 -9.04
N GLN A 123 4.73 -10.95 -10.32
CA GLN A 123 5.66 -11.02 -11.43
C GLN A 123 6.07 -9.59 -11.81
N ILE A 124 7.36 -9.28 -11.69
CA ILE A 124 7.89 -7.98 -12.12
C ILE A 124 7.88 -7.94 -13.65
N THR A 125 7.19 -6.95 -14.22
CA THR A 125 7.03 -6.76 -15.67
C THR A 125 7.93 -5.65 -16.21
N ASP A 126 8.26 -4.65 -15.38
CA ASP A 126 9.21 -3.60 -15.71
C ASP A 126 9.93 -3.10 -14.44
N SER A 127 11.15 -2.61 -14.59
CA SER A 127 11.89 -2.00 -13.49
C SER A 127 12.86 -0.96 -14.00
N GLY A 128 13.13 0.06 -13.19
CA GLY A 128 14.08 1.10 -13.58
C GLY A 128 14.50 2.01 -12.44
N SER A 129 15.52 2.80 -12.71
CA SER A 129 16.07 3.82 -11.81
C SER A 129 16.54 5.02 -12.65
N LYS A 130 16.18 6.22 -12.23
CA LYS A 130 16.65 7.49 -12.84
C LYS A 130 17.85 8.10 -12.09
N GLY A 131 18.29 7.50 -10.98
CA GLY A 131 19.42 7.97 -10.17
C GLY A 131 19.73 7.04 -9.01
N SER A 132 20.62 7.45 -8.11
CA SER A 132 21.01 6.70 -6.90
C SER A 132 19.87 6.58 -5.88
N ALA A 133 19.06 7.63 -5.73
CA ALA A 133 18.01 7.72 -4.71
C ALA A 133 16.59 7.50 -5.25
N ASN A 134 16.42 6.73 -6.32
CA ASN A 134 15.10 6.38 -6.81
C ASN A 134 15.07 5.09 -7.62
N PHE A 135 13.96 4.36 -7.51
CA PHE A 135 13.66 3.22 -8.38
C PHE A 135 12.15 3.01 -8.49
N TYR A 136 11.75 2.18 -9.45
CA TYR A 136 10.39 1.68 -9.54
C TYR A 136 10.36 0.22 -9.98
N PHE A 137 9.28 -0.46 -9.63
CA PHE A 137 8.88 -1.75 -10.17
C PHE A 137 7.44 -1.67 -10.64
N ALA A 138 7.19 -2.09 -11.88
CA ALA A 138 5.85 -2.47 -12.33
C ALA A 138 5.71 -3.98 -12.20
N TYR A 139 4.55 -4.44 -11.77
CA TYR A 139 4.30 -5.85 -11.51
C TYR A 139 2.88 -6.24 -11.84
N ASP A 140 2.69 -7.52 -12.16
CA ASP A 140 1.40 -8.15 -12.29
C ASP A 140 1.22 -9.15 -11.13
N LEU A 141 0.06 -9.10 -10.48
CA LEU A 141 -0.33 -10.03 -9.43
C LEU A 141 -1.77 -10.47 -9.66
N LYS A 142 -1.92 -11.67 -10.23
CA LYS A 142 -3.21 -12.19 -10.74
C LYS A 142 -3.79 -11.21 -11.78
N ASP A 143 -4.99 -10.70 -11.56
CA ASP A 143 -5.67 -9.77 -12.47
C ASP A 143 -5.41 -8.28 -12.12
N VAL A 144 -4.41 -8.02 -11.28
CA VAL A 144 -4.06 -6.67 -10.82
C VAL A 144 -2.70 -6.27 -11.37
N ARG A 145 -2.63 -5.08 -11.98
CA ARG A 145 -1.39 -4.42 -12.38
C ARG A 145 -1.03 -3.38 -11.34
N GLY A 146 0.16 -3.48 -10.80
CA GLY A 146 0.66 -2.57 -9.79
C GLY A 146 1.95 -1.88 -10.20
N ARG A 147 2.21 -0.76 -9.55
CA ARG A 147 3.47 -0.03 -9.67
C ARG A 147 3.86 0.56 -8.34
N VAL A 148 5.05 0.18 -7.87
CA VAL A 148 5.70 0.81 -6.72
C VAL A 148 6.82 1.71 -7.19
N GLN A 149 6.86 2.94 -6.70
CA GLN A 149 7.93 3.89 -6.95
C GLN A 149 8.46 4.38 -5.61
N VAL A 150 9.78 4.32 -5.43
CA VAL A 150 10.46 4.76 -4.20
C VAL A 150 11.47 5.86 -4.57
N SER A 151 11.52 6.91 -3.77
CA SER A 151 12.41 8.05 -3.95
C SER A 151 12.89 8.60 -2.62
N GLY A 152 14.12 9.10 -2.58
CA GLY A 152 14.73 9.73 -1.41
C GLY A 152 14.96 11.21 -1.64
N THR A 153 14.76 12.03 -0.61
CA THR A 153 15.05 13.46 -0.64
C THR A 153 15.65 13.90 0.69
N ARG A 154 16.75 14.65 0.63
CA ARG A 154 17.33 15.25 1.83
C ARG A 154 16.48 16.44 2.31
N ILE A 155 16.13 16.45 3.59
CA ILE A 155 15.38 17.54 4.23
C ILE A 155 16.33 18.30 5.16
N GLY A 156 16.84 19.43 4.68
CA GLY A 156 17.80 20.23 5.43
C GLY A 156 19.14 19.51 5.68
N PRO A 157 19.91 19.92 6.70
CA PRO A 157 21.22 19.35 6.94
C PRO A 157 21.18 17.96 7.59
N ASP A 158 20.15 17.69 8.41
CA ASP A 158 20.16 16.59 9.38
C ASP A 158 19.16 15.47 9.09
N TYR A 159 18.25 15.65 8.13
CA TYR A 159 17.18 14.68 7.87
C TYR A 159 17.19 14.19 6.42
N TYR A 160 16.72 12.96 6.26
CA TYR A 160 16.51 12.34 4.97
C TYR A 160 15.14 11.68 4.96
N ASP A 161 14.35 11.97 3.93
CA ASP A 161 13.02 11.41 3.74
C ASP A 161 13.03 10.40 2.61
N VAL A 162 12.46 9.23 2.89
CA VAL A 162 12.23 8.18 1.90
C VAL A 162 10.73 8.06 1.70
N HIS A 163 10.30 8.28 0.47
CA HIS A 163 8.90 8.31 0.08
C HIS A 163 8.63 7.22 -0.95
N ALA A 164 7.49 6.55 -0.81
CA ALA A 164 7.00 5.55 -1.74
C ALA A 164 5.57 5.82 -2.18
N ASN A 165 5.31 5.61 -3.45
CA ASN A 165 3.97 5.59 -4.05
C ASN A 165 3.70 4.20 -4.59
N LEU A 166 2.54 3.66 -4.24
CA LEU A 166 2.03 2.39 -4.71
C LEU A 166 0.68 2.61 -5.37
N GLU A 167 0.55 2.17 -6.61
CA GLU A 167 -0.68 2.22 -7.38
C GLU A 167 -1.04 0.81 -7.84
N GLU A 168 -2.31 0.43 -7.74
CA GLU A 168 -2.85 -0.83 -8.23
C GLU A 168 -4.14 -0.60 -9.02
N THR A 169 -4.22 -1.28 -10.16
CA THR A 169 -5.39 -1.24 -11.05
C THR A 169 -5.80 -2.65 -11.42
N GLY A 170 -7.09 -2.94 -11.41
CA GLY A 170 -7.62 -4.23 -11.83
C GLY A 170 -8.98 -4.10 -12.49
N ASN A 171 -9.36 -5.12 -13.25
CA ASN A 171 -10.62 -5.19 -14.02
C ASN A 171 -11.69 -6.03 -13.32
#